data_AF-A0A085N0A2-F1
#
_entry.id   AF-A0A085N0A2-F1
#
_cell.length_a   1.000
_cell.length_b   1.000
_cell.length_c   1.000
_cell.angle_alpha   90.00
_cell.angle_beta   90.00
_cell.angle_gamma   90.00
#
_symmetry.space_group_name_H-M   'P 1'
#
loop_
_entity.id
_entity.type
_entity.pdbx_description
1 polymer ?
#
loop_
_entity_poly.entity_id
_entity_poly.type
_entity_poly.pdbx_seq_one_letter_code
_entity_poly.pdbx_strand_id
1 'polypeptide(L)'
;MYRELLQRLHKLYGDPKTLARMNLNDLMSLPSLRYQQCADLETFFCKVSGPVNTMKLCGLVHDLKSSALLEQTASKLAPRLHDRWLSYEQGLPPVTTLETFVEWLQAVLSEKMLTSWTSATGTVTLTTRERKRHMV
;
A
#
# COMPACT_ATOMS: atom_id res chain seq x y z
N MET A 1 -12.36 36.42 -2.09
CA MET A 1 -11.36 35.46 -2.62
C MET A 1 -10.72 34.57 -1.56
N TYR A 2 -9.81 35.05 -0.68
CA TYR A 2 -9.15 34.15 0.31
C TYR A 2 -10.12 33.56 1.35
N ARG A 3 -11.09 34.35 1.82
CA ARG A 3 -12.09 33.92 2.83
C ARG A 3 -13.05 32.86 2.30
N GLU A 4 -13.44 32.96 1.04
CA GLU A 4 -14.32 31.99 0.37
C GLU A 4 -13.59 30.67 0.12
N LEU A 5 -12.31 30.74 -0.25
CA LEU A 5 -11.47 29.55 -0.38
C LEU A 5 -11.32 28.83 0.97
N LEU A 6 -11.06 29.56 2.05
CA LEU A 6 -11.00 28.99 3.40
C LEU A 6 -12.33 28.40 3.86
N GLN A 7 -13.45 29.07 3.59
CA GLN A 7 -14.78 28.50 3.87
C GLN A 7 -15.04 27.23 3.08
N ARG A 8 -14.62 27.18 1.81
CA ARG A 8 -14.78 26.00 0.96
C ARG A 8 -13.88 24.85 1.42
N LEU A 9 -12.63 25.14 1.78
CA LEU A 9 -11.71 24.17 2.38
C LEU A 9 -12.24 23.65 3.71
N HIS A 10 -12.73 24.53 4.58
CA HIS A 10 -13.32 24.12 5.85
C HIS A 10 -14.60 23.31 5.67
N LYS A 11 -15.42 23.61 4.67
CA LYS A 11 -16.61 22.81 4.35
C LYS A 11 -16.26 21.42 3.80
N LEU A 12 -15.16 21.29 3.07
CA LEU A 12 -14.72 20.03 2.47
C LEU A 12 -13.88 19.17 3.43
N TYR A 13 -13.02 19.79 4.23
CA TYR A 13 -12.01 19.12 5.05
C TYR A 13 -12.17 19.39 6.56
N GLY A 14 -13.01 20.34 6.96
CA GLY A 14 -13.21 20.71 8.35
C GLY A 14 -14.29 19.91 9.08
N ASP A 15 -15.13 19.16 8.36
CA ASP A 15 -16.09 18.23 8.95
C ASP A 15 -15.55 16.78 8.90
N PRO A 16 -15.22 16.17 10.06
CA PRO A 16 -14.74 14.80 10.13
C PRO A 16 -15.69 13.79 9.50
N LYS A 17 -17.02 14.03 9.53
CA LYS A 17 -18.02 13.10 8.95
C LYS A 17 -18.01 13.14 7.43
N THR A 18 -17.84 14.33 6.85
CA THR A 18 -17.70 14.49 5.40
C THR A 18 -16.39 13.87 4.92
N LEU A 19 -15.30 14.10 5.65
CA LEU A 19 -13.99 13.52 5.36
C LEU A 19 -14.02 11.99 5.46
N ALA A 20 -14.64 11.45 6.50
CA ALA A 20 -14.90 10.02 6.68
C ALA A 20 -15.57 9.39 5.45
N ARG A 21 -16.68 10.01 5.01
CA ARG A 21 -17.47 9.51 3.88
C ARG A 21 -16.70 9.56 2.57
N MET A 22 -15.91 10.60 2.34
CA MET A 22 -15.05 10.69 1.16
C MET A 22 -14.01 9.57 1.15
N ASN A 23 -13.29 9.37 2.26
CA ASN A 23 -12.25 8.34 2.36
C ASN A 23 -12.82 6.91 2.25
N LEU A 24 -14.01 6.66 2.79
CA LEU A 24 -14.74 5.41 2.58
C LEU A 24 -15.08 5.19 1.10
N ASN A 25 -15.57 6.22 0.42
CA ASN A 25 -15.86 6.13 -1.02
C ASN A 25 -14.59 5.92 -1.86
N ASP A 26 -13.47 6.54 -1.47
CA ASP A 26 -12.19 6.35 -2.14
C ASP A 26 -11.70 4.90 -2.00
N LEU A 27 -11.86 4.28 -0.81
CA LEU A 27 -11.58 2.86 -0.60
C LEU A 27 -12.54 1.96 -1.42
N MET A 28 -13.83 2.25 -1.42
CA MET A 28 -14.81 1.44 -2.17
C MET A 28 -14.63 1.52 -3.69
N SER A 29 -14.14 2.66 -4.18
CA SER A 29 -13.87 2.91 -5.60
C SER A 29 -12.45 2.53 -6.04
N LEU A 30 -11.69 1.83 -5.18
CA LEU A 30 -10.35 1.37 -5.49
C LEU A 30 -10.32 0.53 -6.80
N PRO A 31 -9.45 0.89 -7.75
CA PRO A 31 -9.23 0.08 -8.93
C PRO A 31 -8.52 -1.22 -8.55
N SER A 32 -8.92 -2.33 -9.15
CA SER A 32 -8.23 -3.61 -8.97
C SER A 32 -6.80 -3.53 -9.49
N LEU A 33 -5.86 -4.02 -8.69
CA LEU A 33 -4.44 -4.12 -9.01
C LEU A 33 -4.25 -5.22 -10.07
N ARG A 34 -4.00 -4.81 -11.32
CA ARG A 34 -3.86 -5.72 -12.46
C ARG A 34 -2.48 -6.35 -12.57
N TYR A 35 -1.46 -5.64 -12.09
CA TYR A 35 -0.05 -6.03 -12.23
C TYR A 35 0.65 -5.93 -10.88
N GLN A 36 1.61 -6.83 -10.65
CA GLN A 36 2.46 -6.83 -9.45
C GLN A 36 3.79 -6.10 -9.68
N GLN A 37 3.82 -5.10 -10.57
CA GLN A 37 5.00 -4.24 -10.73
C GLN A 37 5.16 -3.37 -9.49
N CYS A 38 6.40 -2.98 -9.18
CA CYS A 38 6.68 -2.20 -7.97
C CYS A 38 5.91 -0.87 -7.95
N ALA A 39 5.87 -0.16 -9.09
CA ALA A 39 5.17 1.12 -9.21
C ALA A 39 3.64 1.00 -9.06
N ASP A 40 3.05 -0.08 -9.59
CA ASP A 40 1.61 -0.33 -9.45
C ASP A 40 1.25 -0.66 -8.00
N LEU A 41 2.09 -1.44 -7.32
CA LEU A 41 1.92 -1.78 -5.91
C LEU A 41 2.08 -0.56 -5.01
N GLU A 42 3.06 0.30 -5.28
CA GLU A 42 3.26 1.57 -4.57
C GLU A 42 2.05 2.49 -4.74
N THR A 43 1.53 2.62 -5.97
CA THR A 43 0.33 3.41 -6.26
C THR A 43 -0.88 2.86 -5.50
N PHE A 44 -1.06 1.55 -5.48
CA PHE A 44 -2.12 0.90 -4.72
C PHE A 44 -1.96 1.13 -3.21
N PHE A 45 -0.74 0.98 -2.68
CA PHE A 45 -0.43 1.26 -1.29
C PHE A 45 -0.80 2.70 -0.89
N CYS A 46 -0.42 3.70 -1.69
CA CYS A 46 -0.78 5.10 -1.42
C CYS A 46 -2.30 5.32 -1.41
N LYS A 47 -3.03 4.68 -2.34
CA LYS A 47 -4.49 4.79 -2.44
C LYS A 47 -5.24 4.11 -1.29
N VAL A 48 -4.63 3.14 -0.60
CA VAL A 48 -5.23 2.51 0.59
C VAL A 48 -4.78 3.22 1.87
N SER A 49 -3.49 3.49 2.02
CA SER A 49 -2.91 4.07 3.24
C SER A 49 -3.38 5.50 3.50
N GLY A 50 -3.56 6.32 2.46
CA GLY A 50 -4.06 7.69 2.60
C GLY A 50 -5.45 7.74 3.28
N PRO A 51 -6.45 7.05 2.72
CA PRO A 51 -7.76 6.93 3.34
C PRO A 51 -7.75 6.32 4.73
N VAL A 52 -7.04 5.21 4.94
CA VAL A 52 -6.96 4.54 6.25
C VAL A 52 -6.36 5.46 7.32
N ASN A 53 -5.28 6.17 7.01
CA ASN A 53 -4.68 7.14 7.93
C ASN A 53 -5.63 8.31 8.25
N THR A 54 -6.33 8.81 7.24
CA THR A 54 -7.30 9.89 7.45
C THR A 54 -8.48 9.42 8.31
N MET A 55 -8.97 8.21 8.08
CA MET A 55 -10.02 7.60 8.88
C MET A 55 -9.60 7.39 10.34
N LYS A 56 -8.34 7.01 10.57
CA LYS A 56 -7.75 6.90 11.90
C LYS A 56 -7.70 8.24 12.62
N LEU A 57 -7.24 9.29 11.94
CA LEU A 57 -7.23 10.65 12.49
C LEU A 57 -8.63 11.19 12.80
N CYS A 58 -9.64 10.78 12.01
CA CYS A 58 -11.04 11.14 12.23
C CYS A 58 -11.76 10.28 13.28
N GLY A 59 -11.10 9.30 13.89
CA GLY A 59 -11.68 8.45 14.93
C GLY A 59 -12.72 7.44 14.43
N LEU A 60 -12.65 7.02 13.16
CA LEU A 60 -13.60 6.08 12.55
C LEU A 60 -13.25 4.62 12.88
N VAL A 61 -13.19 4.32 14.18
CA VAL A 61 -12.73 3.02 14.68
C VAL A 61 -13.60 1.86 14.20
N HIS A 62 -14.92 2.08 14.07
CA HIS A 62 -15.83 1.05 13.58
C HIS A 62 -15.57 0.69 12.11
N ASP A 63 -15.37 1.69 11.26
CA ASP A 63 -15.09 1.47 9.84
C ASP A 63 -13.73 0.82 9.63
N LEU A 64 -12.71 1.23 10.41
CA LEU A 64 -11.37 0.63 10.37
C LEU A 64 -11.34 -0.85 10.77
N LYS A 65 -12.27 -1.26 11.64
CA LYS A 65 -12.45 -2.65 12.12
C LYS A 65 -13.50 -3.42 11.32
N SER A 66 -14.04 -2.83 10.25
CA SER A 66 -15.05 -3.48 9.42
C SER A 66 -14.43 -4.58 8.59
N SER A 67 -14.81 -5.84 8.88
CA SER A 67 -14.38 -7.00 8.09
C SER A 67 -14.85 -6.90 6.64
N ALA A 68 -16.08 -6.44 6.41
CA ALA A 68 -16.62 -6.27 5.06
C ALA A 68 -15.80 -5.27 4.23
N LEU A 69 -15.38 -4.15 4.84
CA LEU A 69 -14.56 -3.14 4.15
C LEU A 69 -13.15 -3.66 3.89
N LEU A 70 -12.59 -4.43 4.83
CA LEU A 70 -11.32 -5.12 4.67
C LEU A 70 -11.36 -6.13 3.51
N GLU A 71 -12.34 -7.04 3.50
CA GLU A 71 -12.54 -8.03 2.44
C GLU A 71 -12.73 -7.36 1.07
N GLN A 72 -13.53 -6.29 1.01
CA GLN A 72 -13.71 -5.52 -0.21
C GLN A 72 -12.40 -4.91 -0.70
N THR A 73 -11.59 -4.34 0.20
CA THR A 73 -10.30 -3.75 -0.14
C THR A 73 -9.31 -4.82 -0.59
N ALA A 74 -9.25 -5.95 0.12
CA ALA A 74 -8.42 -7.10 -0.22
C ALA A 74 -8.79 -7.69 -1.58
N SER A 75 -10.09 -7.74 -1.93
CA SER A 75 -10.55 -8.23 -3.24
C SER A 75 -10.02 -7.45 -4.45
N LYS A 76 -9.50 -6.23 -4.22
CA LYS A 76 -8.85 -5.41 -5.26
C LYS A 76 -7.40 -5.81 -5.50
N LEU A 77 -6.81 -6.68 -4.68
CA LEU A 77 -5.47 -7.20 -4.90
C LEU A 77 -5.42 -8.10 -6.15
N ALA A 78 -4.24 -8.19 -6.75
CA ALA A 78 -3.97 -9.22 -7.75
C ALA A 78 -4.10 -10.62 -7.10
N PRO A 79 -4.56 -11.67 -7.82
CA PRO A 79 -4.84 -12.98 -7.24
C PRO A 79 -3.72 -13.55 -6.36
N ARG A 80 -2.47 -13.46 -6.83
CA ARG A 80 -1.29 -13.92 -6.08
C ARG A 80 -1.03 -13.15 -4.79
N LEU A 81 -1.36 -11.85 -4.74
CA LEU A 81 -1.27 -11.07 -3.50
C LEU A 81 -2.44 -11.37 -2.58
N HIS A 82 -3.62 -11.60 -3.14
CA HIS A 82 -4.80 -11.97 -2.37
C HIS A 82 -4.59 -13.29 -1.62
N ASP A 83 -4.06 -14.33 -2.29
CA ASP A 83 -3.75 -15.61 -1.63
C ASP A 83 -2.70 -15.45 -0.51
N ARG A 84 -1.72 -14.57 -0.74
CA ARG A 84 -0.68 -14.25 0.23
C ARG A 84 -1.24 -13.48 1.43
N TRP A 85 -2.22 -12.60 1.20
CA TRP A 85 -2.97 -11.93 2.25
C TRP A 85 -3.76 -12.93 3.09
N LEU A 86 -4.54 -13.82 2.47
CA LEU A 86 -5.32 -14.84 3.19
C LEU A 86 -4.43 -15.73 4.06
N SER A 87 -3.27 -16.13 3.54
CA SER A 87 -2.29 -16.93 4.29
C SER A 87 -1.72 -16.17 5.49
N TYR A 88 -1.53 -14.85 5.36
CA TYR A 88 -1.07 -13.99 6.44
C TYR A 88 -2.17 -13.77 7.50
N GLU A 89 -3.41 -13.54 7.05
CA GLU A 89 -4.57 -13.33 7.91
C GLU A 89 -4.87 -14.54 8.80
N GLN A 90 -4.67 -15.77 8.30
CA GLN A 90 -4.81 -16.99 9.12
C GLN A 90 -3.88 -17.05 10.33
N GLY A 91 -2.75 -16.33 10.30
CA GLY A 91 -1.80 -16.25 11.41
C GLY A 91 -2.06 -15.08 12.38
N LEU A 92 -3.06 -14.23 12.10
CA LEU A 92 -3.34 -13.04 12.89
C LEU A 92 -4.38 -13.28 14.00
N PRO A 93 -4.44 -12.39 15.01
CA PRO A 93 -5.51 -12.38 15.99
C PRO A 93 -6.89 -12.22 15.32
N PRO A 94 -7.99 -12.60 16.00
CA PRO A 94 -9.35 -12.59 15.42
C PRO A 94 -9.91 -11.21 15.04
N VAL A 95 -9.16 -10.13 15.28
CA VAL A 95 -9.55 -8.77 14.90
C VAL A 95 -8.53 -8.23 13.90
N THR A 96 -8.64 -8.70 12.65
CA THR A 96 -7.95 -8.07 11.51
C THR A 96 -8.62 -6.74 11.17
N THR A 97 -7.80 -5.72 10.96
CA THR A 97 -8.26 -4.36 10.64
C THR A 97 -7.64 -3.85 9.35
N LEU A 98 -8.20 -2.79 8.78
CA LEU A 98 -7.59 -2.10 7.65
C LEU A 98 -6.17 -1.60 7.96
N GLU A 99 -5.87 -1.30 9.23
CA GLU A 99 -4.53 -0.91 9.66
C GLU A 99 -3.55 -2.08 9.51
N THR A 100 -3.92 -3.27 9.99
CA THR A 100 -3.09 -4.48 9.83
C THR A 100 -2.88 -4.85 8.36
N PHE A 101 -3.88 -4.58 7.51
CA PHE A 101 -3.75 -4.74 6.06
C PHE A 101 -2.74 -3.78 5.44
N VAL A 102 -2.77 -2.51 5.85
CA VAL A 102 -1.80 -1.50 5.38
C VAL A 102 -0.38 -1.84 5.84
N GLU A 103 -0.21 -2.30 7.08
CA GLU A 103 1.09 -2.76 7.61
C GLU A 103 1.65 -3.93 6.80
N TRP A 104 0.81 -4.93 6.52
CA TRP A 104 1.19 -6.06 5.65
C TRP A 104 1.56 -5.59 4.25
N LEU A 105 0.77 -4.70 3.66
CA LEU A 105 0.99 -4.19 2.30
C LEU A 105 2.32 -3.41 2.22
N GLN A 106 2.66 -2.66 3.28
CA GLN A 106 3.94 -1.97 3.40
C GLN A 106 5.12 -2.95 3.46
N ALA A 107 4.98 -4.08 4.17
CA ALA A 107 6.00 -5.11 4.21
C ALA A 107 6.22 -5.75 2.83
N VAL A 108 5.13 -6.09 2.13
CA VAL A 108 5.19 -6.64 0.76
C VAL A 108 5.84 -5.67 -0.22
N LEU A 109 5.52 -4.37 -0.13
CA LEU A 109 6.15 -3.34 -0.96
C LEU A 109 7.66 -3.23 -0.67
N SER A 110 8.03 -3.27 0.60
CA SER A 110 9.44 -3.20 1.02
C SER A 110 10.26 -4.39 0.51
N GLU A 111 9.70 -5.60 0.59
CA GLU A 111 10.31 -6.82 0.00
C GLU A 111 10.48 -6.71 -1.52
N LYS A 112 9.46 -6.22 -2.22
CA LYS A 112 9.50 -5.99 -3.68
C LYS A 112 10.60 -4.99 -4.06
N MET A 113 10.74 -3.91 -3.30
CA MET A 113 11.79 -2.92 -3.52
C MET A 113 13.19 -3.52 -3.32
N LEU A 114 13.40 -4.29 -2.25
CA LEU A 114 14.67 -4.97 -1.97
C LEU A 114 15.05 -5.99 -3.05
N THR A 115 14.08 -6.80 -3.50
CA THR A 115 14.31 -7.78 -4.59
C THR A 115 14.58 -7.11 -5.93
N SER A 116 13.94 -5.97 -6.22
CA SER A 116 14.24 -5.19 -7.43
C SER A 116 15.65 -4.57 -7.41
N TRP A 117 16.11 -4.08 -6.24
CA TRP A 117 17.44 -3.50 -6.08
C TRP A 117 18.56 -4.56 -6.18
N THR A 118 18.40 -5.71 -5.51
CA THR A 118 19.36 -6.82 -5.65
C THR A 118 19.49 -7.31 -7.09
N SER A 119 18.38 -7.34 -7.84
CA SER A 119 18.38 -7.69 -9.27
C SER A 119 19.14 -6.66 -10.13
N ALA A 120 19.05 -5.36 -9.81
CA ALA A 120 19.78 -4.31 -10.51
C ALA A 120 21.30 -4.35 -10.22
N THR A 121 21.69 -4.76 -9.02
CA THR A 121 23.09 -4.77 -8.56
C THR A 121 23.85 -6.05 -8.97
N GLY A 122 23.14 -7.13 -9.32
CA GLY A 122 23.72 -8.40 -9.77
C GLY A 122 24.38 -8.38 -11.15
N THR A 123 24.34 -7.25 -11.87
CA THR A 123 24.92 -7.08 -13.21
C THR A 123 26.28 -6.37 -13.19
N VAL A 124 27.11 -6.63 -12.18
CA VAL A 124 28.56 -6.30 -12.24
C VAL A 124 29.33 -7.62 -12.21
N THR A 125 29.28 -8.34 -13.32
CA THR A 125 30.07 -9.56 -13.51
C THR A 125 31.55 -9.19 -13.63
N LEU A 126 32.30 -9.60 -12.61
CA LEU A 126 33.74 -9.82 -12.60
C LEU A 126 34.28 -10.24 -13.97
N THR A 127 35.11 -9.40 -14.60
CA THR A 127 36.10 -9.87 -15.56
C THR A 127 37.49 -9.78 -14.94
N THR A 128 37.75 -10.64 -13.96
CA THR A 128 39.13 -11.07 -13.68
C THR A 128 39.60 -11.86 -14.89
N ARG A 129 40.38 -11.23 -15.77
CA ARG A 129 41.13 -11.94 -16.80
C ARG A 129 42.61 -11.90 -16.43
N GLU A 130 43.02 -12.91 -15.67
CA GLU A 130 44.40 -13.35 -15.62
C GLU A 130 44.98 -13.44 -17.05
N ARG A 131 46.16 -12.84 -17.27
CA ARG A 131 47.06 -13.29 -18.33
C ARG A 131 48.52 -13.08 -17.92
N LYS A 132 49.04 -14.14 -17.29
CA LYS A 132 50.28 -14.86 -17.63
C LYS A 132 51.57 -14.02 -17.73
N ARG A 133 52.38 -14.15 -16.67
CA ARG A 133 53.83 -13.88 -16.64
C ARG A 133 54.50 -14.37 -17.94
N HIS A 134 55.29 -13.52 -18.58
CA HIS A 134 56.40 -13.94 -19.46
C HIS A 134 57.64 -13.16 -19.05
N MET A 135 58.69 -13.92 -18.71
CA MET A 135 60.09 -13.49 -18.66
C MET A 135 60.51 -12.89 -20.00
N VAL A 136 61.33 -11.84 -19.96
CA VAL A 136 62.65 -11.79 -20.61
C VAL A 136 63.60 -11.08 -19.67
#